data_AF-A0A924BVX3-F1
#
_entry.id   AF-A0A924BVX3-F1
#
_cell.length_a   1.000
_cell.length_b   1.000
_cell.length_c   1.000
_cell.angle_alpha   90.00
_cell.angle_beta   90.00
_cell.angle_gamma   90.00
#
_symmetry.space_group_name_H-M   'P 1'
#
loop_
_entity.id
_entity.type
_entity.pdbx_description
1 polymer ?
#
loop_
_entity_poly.entity_id
_entity_poly.type
_entity_poly.pdbx_seq_one_letter_code
_entity_poly.pdbx_strand_id
1 'polypeptide(L)'
;MDILIDFDGTCVLHEFPKVGPSVPGAVETLKAIVANGHNLILFTMRSDVEDPKSESEEIVCQPGPYLTEAVQWFVDNEIPLYGIQVNPTQHTWTTSPKAYGQLMIDDSALGCPLIPDPNARPFVDWIGVRKLLKLRGVL
;
A
#
# COMPACT_ATOMS: atom_id res chain seq x y z
N MET A 1 5.84 -2.66 15.03
CA MET A 1 4.94 -1.50 14.91
C MET A 1 3.94 -1.78 13.81
N ASP A 2 2.83 -1.06 13.79
CA ASP A 2 1.80 -1.14 12.76
C ASP A 2 2.09 -0.09 11.69
N ILE A 3 2.33 -0.55 10.47
CA ILE A 3 2.75 0.27 9.33
C ILE A 3 1.65 0.23 8.29
N LEU A 4 1.11 1.40 7.97
CA LEU A 4 0.17 1.58 6.86
C LEU A 4 0.95 1.56 5.54
N ILE A 5 0.52 0.74 4.59
CA ILE A 5 1.19 0.56 3.30
C ILE A 5 0.19 0.76 2.17
N ASP A 6 0.44 1.74 1.32
CA ASP A 6 -0.31 1.92 0.07
C ASP A 6 0.06 0.82 -0.96
N PHE A 7 -0.77 0.67 -2.00
CA PHE A 7 -0.61 -0.33 -3.04
C PHE A 7 -0.12 0.25 -4.38
N ASP A 8 -0.87 1.17 -5.00
CA ASP A 8 -0.68 1.59 -6.40
C ASP A 8 0.32 2.74 -6.54
N GLY A 9 1.52 2.44 -7.04
CA GLY A 9 2.67 3.35 -7.02
C GLY A 9 3.62 3.03 -5.86
N THR A 10 3.18 2.20 -4.92
CA THR A 10 3.94 1.82 -3.72
C THR A 10 4.42 0.37 -3.76
N CYS A 11 3.50 -0.59 -3.76
CA CYS A 11 3.82 -2.03 -3.85
C CYS A 11 4.01 -2.46 -5.32
N VAL A 12 3.16 -1.93 -6.19
CA VAL A 12 3.16 -2.17 -7.65
C VAL A 12 3.22 -0.83 -8.40
N LEU A 13 3.59 -0.84 -9.67
CA LEU A 13 3.43 0.34 -10.51
C LEU A 13 1.94 0.73 -10.62
N HIS A 14 1.68 2.03 -10.73
CA HIS A 14 0.32 2.56 -10.76
C HIS A 14 -0.35 2.30 -12.11
N GLU A 15 -1.04 1.17 -12.23
CA GLU A 15 -1.75 0.73 -13.46
C GLU A 15 -3.25 0.45 -13.21
N PHE A 16 -3.83 1.03 -12.16
CA PHE A 16 -5.26 0.91 -11.86
C PHE A 16 -6.09 1.18 -13.13
N PRO A 17 -7.07 0.31 -13.49
CA PRO A 17 -7.70 -0.73 -12.66
C PRO A 17 -6.92 -2.04 -12.52
N LYS A 18 -5.88 -2.28 -13.33
CA LYS A 18 -5.10 -3.52 -13.30
C LYS A 18 -4.10 -3.50 -12.15
N VAL A 19 -3.69 -4.68 -11.68
CA VAL A 19 -2.50 -4.78 -10.82
C VAL A 19 -1.25 -4.67 -11.69
N GLY A 20 -0.48 -3.61 -11.49
CA GLY A 20 0.79 -3.40 -12.20
C GLY A 20 1.88 -4.39 -11.75
N PRO A 21 3.04 -4.40 -12.43
CA PRO A 21 4.18 -5.16 -11.97
C PRO A 21 4.69 -4.61 -10.62
N SER A 22 5.29 -5.48 -9.80
CA SER A 22 5.87 -5.10 -8.51
C SER A 22 6.92 -4.00 -8.68
N VAL A 23 6.89 -2.98 -7.80
CA VAL A 23 7.95 -1.97 -7.76
C VAL A 23 9.27 -2.63 -7.34
N PRO A 24 10.40 -2.36 -8.02
CA PRO A 24 11.68 -2.93 -7.64
C PRO A 24 12.03 -2.70 -6.17
N GLY A 25 12.31 -3.78 -5.44
CA GLY A 25 12.66 -3.74 -4.01
C GLY A 25 11.48 -3.75 -3.04
N ALA A 26 10.23 -3.63 -3.51
CA ALA A 26 9.04 -3.64 -2.66
C ALA A 26 8.92 -4.95 -1.87
N VAL A 27 8.86 -6.08 -2.58
CA VAL A 27 8.65 -7.41 -1.99
C VAL A 27 9.72 -7.75 -0.95
N GLU A 28 11.01 -7.55 -1.28
CA GLU A 28 12.12 -7.80 -0.35
C GLU A 28 11.99 -6.93 0.92
N THR A 29 11.64 -5.65 0.75
CA THR A 29 11.56 -4.73 1.88
C THR A 29 10.35 -5.02 2.76
N LEU A 30 9.19 -5.29 2.19
CA LEU A 30 7.97 -5.65 2.93
C LEU A 30 8.16 -6.96 3.70
N LYS A 31 8.76 -7.99 3.09
CA LYS A 31 9.14 -9.22 3.79
C LYS A 31 10.10 -8.94 4.95
N ALA A 32 11.09 -8.08 4.76
CA ALA A 32 12.03 -7.72 5.81
C ALA A 32 11.36 -6.96 6.97
N ILE A 33 10.39 -6.09 6.69
CA ILE A 33 9.59 -5.38 7.70
C ILE A 33 8.84 -6.40 8.58
N VAL A 34 8.12 -7.34 7.94
CA VAL A 34 7.40 -8.41 8.65
C VAL A 34 8.36 -9.27 9.47
N ALA A 35 9.50 -9.66 8.90
CA ALA A 35 10.51 -10.47 9.58
C ALA A 35 11.11 -9.78 10.82
N ASN A 36 11.12 -8.45 10.87
CA ASN A 36 11.51 -7.65 12.04
C ASN A 36 10.38 -7.46 13.07
N GLY A 37 9.28 -8.23 12.96
CA GLY A 37 8.18 -8.21 13.92
C GLY A 37 7.29 -6.96 13.79
N HIS A 38 7.20 -6.40 12.60
CA HIS A 38 6.28 -5.31 12.29
C HIS A 38 5.07 -5.81 11.52
N ASN A 39 3.95 -5.13 11.69
CA ASN A 39 2.68 -5.44 11.08
C ASN A 39 2.47 -4.52 9.87
N LEU A 40 2.04 -5.10 8.76
CA LEU A 40 1.61 -4.33 7.58
C LEU A 40 0.10 -4.25 7.54
N ILE A 41 -0.44 -3.03 7.43
CA ILE A 41 -1.86 -2.78 7.22
C ILE A 41 -2.01 -2.19 5.82
N LEU A 42 -2.61 -2.94 4.91
CA LEU A 42 -2.89 -2.45 3.56
C LEU A 42 -3.83 -1.25 3.65
N PHE A 43 -3.41 -0.11 3.11
CA PHE A 43 -4.16 1.15 3.15
C PHE A 43 -4.23 1.74 1.73
N THR A 44 -5.23 1.32 0.97
CA THR A 44 -5.38 1.57 -0.48
C THR A 44 -6.77 2.14 -0.80
N MET A 45 -6.91 2.82 -1.93
CA MET A 45 -8.22 3.21 -2.46
C MET A 45 -8.91 2.09 -3.26
N ARG A 46 -8.22 0.97 -3.53
CA ARG A 46 -8.85 -0.19 -4.16
C ARG A 46 -9.98 -0.74 -3.29
N SER A 47 -11.13 -0.99 -3.91
CA SER A 47 -12.31 -1.58 -3.31
C SER A 47 -12.98 -2.52 -4.29
N ASP A 48 -13.57 -3.59 -3.78
CA ASP A 48 -14.42 -4.45 -4.60
C ASP A 48 -15.75 -3.70 -4.84
N VAL A 49 -16.08 -3.45 -6.10
CA VAL A 49 -17.23 -2.62 -6.50
C VAL A 49 -18.06 -3.33 -7.56
N GLU A 50 -19.38 -3.38 -7.37
CA GLU A 50 -20.32 -4.03 -8.31
C GLU A 50 -21.09 -3.03 -9.20
N ASP A 51 -21.42 -1.86 -8.67
CA ASP A 51 -22.16 -0.79 -9.37
C ASP A 51 -21.53 0.58 -9.02
N PRO A 52 -20.30 0.85 -9.48
CA PRO A 52 -19.64 2.11 -9.16
C PRO A 52 -20.35 3.29 -9.82
N LYS A 53 -20.38 4.41 -9.10
CA LYS A 53 -20.93 5.68 -9.57
C LYS A 53 -19.94 6.78 -9.26
N SER A 54 -19.67 7.61 -10.24
CA SER A 54 -18.80 8.78 -10.11
C SER A 54 -19.41 9.95 -10.86
N GLU A 55 -19.34 11.13 -10.24
CA GLU A 55 -19.63 12.41 -10.89
C GLU A 55 -18.38 12.98 -11.59
N SER A 56 -17.20 12.40 -11.33
CA SER A 56 -15.93 12.78 -11.94
C SER A 56 -15.60 11.88 -13.13
N GLU A 57 -15.26 12.50 -14.25
CA GLU A 57 -14.77 11.83 -15.46
C GLU A 57 -13.36 11.24 -15.30
N GLU A 58 -12.62 11.67 -14.28
CA GLU A 58 -11.25 11.21 -13.99
C GLU A 58 -11.24 9.87 -13.23
N ILE A 59 -12.37 9.46 -12.67
CA ILE A 59 -12.48 8.22 -11.90
C ILE A 59 -12.90 7.09 -12.82
N VAL A 60 -12.08 6.05 -12.85
CA VAL A 60 -12.38 4.77 -13.49
C VAL A 60 -13.60 4.15 -12.80
N CYS A 61 -14.76 4.27 -13.44
CA CYS A 61 -16.07 3.90 -12.89
C CYS A 61 -16.56 2.57 -13.47
N GLN A 62 -15.83 1.49 -13.18
CA GLN A 62 -16.12 0.14 -13.67
C GLN A 62 -16.10 -0.89 -12.53
N PRO A 63 -17.00 -1.88 -12.54
CA PRO A 63 -17.04 -2.90 -11.51
C PRO A 63 -15.81 -3.80 -11.56
N GLY A 64 -15.39 -4.32 -10.41
CA GLY A 64 -14.27 -5.25 -10.34
C GLY A 64 -13.86 -5.62 -8.91
N PRO A 65 -13.16 -6.76 -8.74
CA PRO A 65 -12.67 -7.24 -7.45
C PRO A 65 -11.31 -6.62 -7.10
N TYR A 66 -11.17 -5.29 -7.18
CA TYR A 66 -9.86 -4.63 -7.15
C TYR A 66 -9.11 -4.78 -5.82
N LEU A 67 -9.83 -4.80 -4.69
CA LEU A 67 -9.20 -5.01 -3.38
C LEU A 67 -8.81 -6.47 -3.23
N THR A 68 -9.67 -7.39 -3.67
CA THR A 68 -9.36 -8.82 -3.70
C THR A 68 -8.08 -9.10 -4.52
N GLU A 69 -7.93 -8.50 -5.69
CA GLU A 69 -6.71 -8.63 -6.52
C GLU A 69 -5.47 -8.07 -5.82
N ALA A 70 -5.58 -6.93 -5.12
CA ALA A 70 -4.48 -6.37 -4.35
C ALA A 70 -4.07 -7.29 -3.19
N VAL A 71 -5.04 -7.83 -2.45
CA VAL A 71 -4.78 -8.79 -1.37
C VAL A 71 -4.15 -10.08 -1.91
N GLN A 72 -4.60 -10.56 -3.07
CA GLN A 72 -4.02 -11.74 -3.71
C GLN A 72 -2.54 -11.54 -4.05
N TRP A 73 -2.13 -10.33 -4.48
CA TRP A 73 -0.71 -10.02 -4.71
C TRP A 73 0.14 -10.20 -3.43
N PHE A 74 -0.37 -9.81 -2.26
CA PHE A 74 0.33 -10.05 -0.98
C PHE A 74 0.44 -11.54 -0.66
N VAL A 75 -0.62 -12.31 -0.91
CA VAL A 75 -0.64 -13.77 -0.72
C VAL A 75 0.39 -14.45 -1.63
N ASP A 76 0.38 -14.13 -2.92
CA ASP A 76 1.27 -14.72 -3.92
C ASP A 76 2.74 -14.41 -3.64
N ASN A 77 3.01 -13.24 -3.05
CA ASN A 77 4.35 -12.85 -2.62
C ASN A 77 4.68 -13.30 -1.20
N GLU A 78 3.83 -14.06 -0.50
CA GLU A 78 4.05 -14.52 0.88
C GLU A 78 4.34 -13.38 1.87
N ILE A 79 3.61 -12.27 1.74
CA ILE A 79 3.69 -11.12 2.65
C ILE A 79 2.40 -11.09 3.49
N PRO A 80 2.45 -11.49 4.76
CA PRO A 80 1.24 -11.49 5.59
C PRO A 80 0.80 -10.05 5.91
N LEU A 81 -0.48 -9.79 5.71
CA LEU A 81 -1.13 -8.57 6.16
C LEU A 81 -1.70 -8.77 7.57
N TYR A 82 -1.50 -7.77 8.42
CA TYR A 82 -2.13 -7.69 9.74
C TYR A 82 -3.56 -7.14 9.65
N GLY A 83 -3.79 -6.19 8.75
CA GLY A 83 -5.10 -5.60 8.52
C GLY A 83 -5.26 -5.08 7.09
N ILE A 84 -6.50 -4.80 6.70
CA ILE A 84 -6.86 -4.24 5.40
C ILE A 84 -7.80 -3.07 5.67
N GLN A 85 -7.41 -1.87 5.25
CA GLN A 85 -8.07 -0.57 5.50
C GLN A 85 -8.24 -0.16 6.97
N VAL A 86 -8.00 -1.06 7.91
CA VAL A 86 -8.27 -0.86 9.34
C VAL A 86 -7.25 -1.63 10.16
N ASN A 87 -6.84 -1.05 11.29
CA ASN A 87 -6.11 -1.80 12.31
C ASN A 87 -7.09 -2.75 13.03
N PRO A 88 -6.84 -4.07 13.10
CA PRO A 88 -7.74 -5.03 13.72
C PRO A 88 -8.19 -4.69 15.14
N THR A 89 -7.42 -3.91 15.89
CA THR A 89 -7.73 -3.58 17.30
C THR A 89 -8.33 -2.19 17.49
N GLN A 90 -8.31 -1.30 16.49
CA GLN A 90 -8.67 0.11 16.72
C GLN A 90 -10.12 0.32 17.15
N HIS A 91 -11.03 -0.56 16.72
CA HIS A 91 -12.44 -0.53 17.08
C HIS A 91 -12.68 -0.63 18.60
N THR A 92 -11.71 -1.16 19.36
CA THR A 92 -11.82 -1.30 20.82
C THR A 92 -11.66 0.02 21.58
N TRP A 93 -11.15 1.08 20.94
CA TRP A 93 -10.86 2.35 21.61
C TRP A 93 -11.19 3.60 20.77
N THR A 94 -11.56 3.45 19.50
CA THR A 94 -12.01 4.57 18.66
C THR A 94 -13.00 4.13 17.59
N THR A 95 -13.84 5.07 17.14
CA THR A 95 -14.69 4.97 15.94
C THR A 95 -14.10 5.71 14.75
N SER A 96 -12.86 6.20 14.86
CA SER A 96 -12.18 6.91 13.78
C SER A 96 -12.14 6.05 12.50
N PRO A 97 -12.50 6.61 11.33
CA PRO A 97 -12.41 5.91 10.06
C PRO A 97 -10.97 5.80 9.55
N LYS A 98 -10.02 6.59 10.10
CA LYS A 98 -8.61 6.53 9.73
C LYS A 98 -7.98 5.27 10.33
N ALA A 99 -7.33 4.45 9.50
CA ALA A 99 -6.54 3.32 9.97
C ALA A 99 -5.44 3.78 10.95
N TYR A 100 -5.29 3.07 12.06
CA TYR A 100 -4.26 3.38 13.05
C TYR A 100 -2.93 2.66 12.73
N GLY A 101 -1.85 3.42 12.60
CA GLY A 101 -0.48 2.94 12.47
C GLY A 101 0.53 4.02 12.87
N GLN A 102 1.76 3.62 13.22
CA GLN A 102 2.82 4.54 13.63
C GLN A 102 3.66 5.06 12.45
N LEU A 103 3.60 4.41 11.30
CA LEU A 103 4.28 4.79 10.07
C LEU A 103 3.35 4.58 8.87
N MET A 104 3.51 5.39 7.84
CA MET A 104 2.81 5.25 6.56
C MET A 104 3.84 5.32 5.44
N ILE A 105 3.75 4.39 4.48
CA ILE A 105 4.56 4.37 3.26
C ILE A 105 3.57 4.43 2.10
N ASP A 106 3.67 5.49 1.29
CA ASP A 106 2.67 5.86 0.30
C ASP A 106 3.33 6.72 -0.79
N ASP A 107 3.04 6.46 -2.07
CA ASP A 107 3.61 7.20 -3.21
C ASP A 107 3.18 8.68 -3.20
N SER A 108 1.99 8.95 -2.66
CA SER A 108 1.42 10.28 -2.54
C SER A 108 1.86 11.04 -1.27
N ALA A 109 2.52 10.36 -0.32
CA ALA A 109 2.98 11.00 0.90
C ALA A 109 4.14 11.98 0.64
N LEU A 110 3.98 13.22 1.09
CA LEU A 110 5.05 14.22 1.03
C LEU A 110 6.30 13.73 1.79
N GLY A 111 7.42 13.64 1.06
CA GLY A 111 8.70 13.18 1.60
C GLY A 111 8.94 11.67 1.48
N CYS A 112 8.02 10.91 0.89
CA CYS A 112 8.31 9.55 0.43
C CYS A 112 9.36 9.61 -0.70
N PRO A 113 10.46 8.84 -0.64
CA PRO A 113 11.39 8.73 -1.75
C PRO A 113 10.68 8.13 -2.98
N LEU A 114 10.74 8.82 -4.12
CA LEU A 114 10.13 8.37 -5.38
C LEU A 114 11.17 8.33 -6.51
N ILE A 115 10.99 7.40 -7.44
CA ILE A 115 11.66 7.38 -8.75
C ILE A 115 10.68 7.96 -9.79
N PRO A 116 11.05 9.00 -10.53
CA PRO A 116 10.22 9.52 -11.61
C PRO A 116 10.21 8.56 -12.81
N ASP A 117 9.07 8.44 -13.48
CA ASP A 117 8.92 7.73 -14.76
C ASP A 117 8.45 8.75 -15.83
N PRO A 118 9.12 8.86 -16.99
CA PRO A 118 8.69 9.80 -18.04
C PRO A 118 7.37 9.38 -18.73
N ASN A 119 6.97 8.11 -18.63
CA ASN A 119 5.80 7.57 -19.31
C ASN A 119 4.65 7.22 -18.34
N ALA A 120 4.88 7.32 -17.03
CA ALA A 120 3.92 6.92 -16.00
C ALA A 120 4.02 7.84 -14.77
N ARG A 121 3.21 7.55 -13.74
CA ARG A 121 3.36 8.22 -12.45
C ARG A 121 4.68 7.83 -11.77
N PRO A 122 5.32 8.72 -11.00
CA PRO A 122 6.39 8.34 -10.11
C PRO A 122 5.95 7.22 -9.16
N PHE A 123 6.89 6.37 -8.76
CA PHE A 123 6.65 5.25 -7.85
C PHE A 123 7.70 5.22 -6.75
N VAL A 124 7.44 4.48 -5.67
CA VAL A 124 8.31 4.46 -4.49
C VAL A 124 9.72 3.95 -4.79
N ASP A 125 10.73 4.74 -4.42
CA ASP A 125 12.13 4.30 -4.35
C ASP A 125 12.34 3.44 -3.09
N TRP A 126 12.17 2.13 -3.22
CA TRP A 126 12.37 1.21 -2.10
C TRP A 126 13.81 1.16 -1.59
N ILE A 127 14.81 1.54 -2.39
CA ILE A 127 16.20 1.66 -1.90
C ILE A 127 16.28 2.85 -0.93
N GLY A 128 15.70 3.98 -1.31
CA GLY A 128 15.57 5.17 -0.46
C GLY A 128 14.77 4.89 0.81
N VAL A 129 13.59 4.27 0.69
CA VAL A 129 12.75 3.90 1.83
C VAL A 129 13.49 2.94 2.76
N ARG A 130 14.16 1.91 2.25
CA ARG A 130 14.92 0.95 3.07
C ARG A 130 16.04 1.62 3.85
N LYS A 131 16.71 2.64 3.28
CA LYS A 131 17.69 3.47 4.02
C LYS A 131 17.04 4.25 5.15
N LEU A 132 15.88 4.88 4.91
CA LEU A 132 15.14 5.63 5.94
C LEU A 132 14.65 4.71 7.07
N LEU A 133 14.16 3.51 6.74
CA LEU A 133 13.74 2.51 7.72
C LEU A 133 14.91 2.11 8.63
N LYS A 134 16.10 1.88 8.06
CA LYS A 134 17.32 1.59 8.83
C LYS A 134 17.75 2.74 9.73
N LEU A 135 17.75 3.96 9.20
CA LEU A 135 18.08 5.16 9.97
C LEU A 135 17.13 5.38 11.15
N ARG A 136 15.87 4.94 11.03
CA ARG A 136 14.86 4.99 12.09
C ARG A 136 14.85 3.76 13.01
N GLY A 137 15.73 2.78 12.80
CA GLY A 137 15.78 1.55 13.58
C GLY A 137 14.56 0.63 13.39
N VAL A 138 13.88 0.72 12.24
CA VAL A 138 12.74 -0.13 11.85
C VAL A 138 13.21 -1.41 11.14
N LEU A 139 14.34 -1.32 10.43
CA LEU A 139 15.06 -2.43 9.78
C LEU A 139 16.52 -2.43 10.23
#